data_AF-A0A2W4V1G5-F1
#
_entry.id   AF-A0A2W4V1G5-F1
#
_cell.length_a   1.000
_cell.length_b   1.000
_cell.length_c   1.000
_cell.angle_alpha   90.00
_cell.angle_beta   90.00
_cell.angle_gamma   90.00
#
_symmetry.space_group_name_H-M   'P 1'
#
loop_
_entity.id
_entity.type
_entity.pdbx_description
1 polymer ?
#
loop_
_entity_poly.entity_id
_entity_poly.type
_entity_poly.pdbx_seq_one_letter_code
_entity_poly.pdbx_strand_id
1 'polypeptide(L)' 'FNFMGMKRWWVRGFTMGLAAHGIGTARAFSVHPEAGRYASLGMGLHGIFGALLIPWVFGFFS' A
#
# COMPACT_ATOMS: atom_id res chain seq x y z
N PHE A 1 -4.17 1.81 -13.34
CA PHE A 1 -3.41 3.08 -13.44
C PHE A 1 -3.43 3.72 -14.82
N ASN A 2 -3.10 3.03 -15.91
CA ASN A 2 -3.15 3.61 -17.26
C ASN A 2 -4.57 4.08 -17.63
N PHE A 3 -5.59 3.29 -17.29
CA PHE A 3 -7.00 3.64 -17.52
C PHE A 3 -7.49 4.83 -16.67
N MET A 4 -6.85 5.09 -15.52
CA MET A 4 -7.19 6.19 -14.61
C MET A 4 -6.40 7.47 -14.96
N GLY A 5 -5.63 7.49 -16.05
CA GLY A 5 -4.80 8.63 -16.43
C GLY A 5 -3.66 8.99 -15.45
N MET A 6 -3.41 8.18 -14.42
CA MET A 6 -2.39 8.49 -13.41
C MET A 6 -1.01 8.30 -14.01
N LYS A 7 -0.24 9.37 -14.21
CA LYS A 7 1.12 9.29 -14.81
C LYS A 7 2.25 9.19 -13.78
N ARG A 8 2.02 9.64 -12.55
CA ARG A 8 3.06 9.74 -11.51
C ARG A 8 3.32 8.39 -10.84
N TRP A 9 4.57 7.96 -10.77
CA TRP A 9 4.95 6.66 -10.21
C TRP A 9 4.74 6.56 -8.71
N TRP A 10 4.96 7.64 -7.95
CA TRP A 10 4.70 7.63 -6.51
C TRP A 10 3.24 7.34 -6.17
N VAL A 11 2.29 7.91 -6.92
CA VAL A 11 0.85 7.69 -6.69
C VAL A 11 0.48 6.25 -6.98
N ARG A 12 0.96 5.72 -8.12
CA ARG A 12 0.75 4.32 -8.52
C ARG A 12 1.35 3.36 -7.50
N GLY A 13 2.57 3.62 -7.08
CA GLY A 13 3.29 2.84 -6.08
C GLY A 13 2.54 2.81 -4.75
N PHE A 14 2.25 3.99 -4.20
CA PHE A 14 1.57 4.13 -2.92
C PHE A 14 0.21 3.43 -2.90
N THR A 15 -0.61 3.63 -3.93
CA THR A 15 -1.92 2.98 -4.05
C THR A 15 -1.82 1.47 -4.26
N MET A 16 -0.81 0.97 -5.01
CA MET A 16 -0.52 -0.46 -5.06
C MET A 16 -0.14 -1.01 -3.68
N GLY A 17 0.70 -0.29 -2.93
CA GLY A 17 1.11 -0.68 -1.58
C GLY A 17 -0.04 -0.75 -0.58
N LEU A 18 -1.03 0.14 -0.71
CA LEU A 18 -2.25 0.11 0.10
C LEU A 18 -3.21 -1.03 -0.27
N ALA A 19 -3.27 -1.40 -1.56
CA ALA A 19 -4.23 -2.36 -2.07
C ALA A 19 -3.71 -3.81 -2.18
N ALA A 20 -2.39 -4.01 -2.16
CA ALA A 20 -1.76 -5.30 -2.44
C ALA A 20 -1.10 -5.94 -1.21
N HIS A 21 -0.88 -7.26 -1.30
CA HIS A 21 0.00 -7.99 -0.39
C HIS A 21 1.49 -7.69 -0.68
N GLY A 22 2.40 -8.12 0.20
CA GLY A 22 3.85 -7.84 0.06
C GLY A 22 4.44 -8.26 -1.28
N ILE A 23 3.86 -9.30 -1.92
CA ILE A 23 4.21 -9.76 -3.26
C ILE A 23 3.93 -8.68 -4.33
N GLY A 24 2.81 -7.97 -4.23
CA GLY A 24 2.48 -6.86 -5.13
C GLY A 24 3.39 -5.66 -4.93
N THR A 25 3.76 -5.37 -3.69
CA THR A 25 4.76 -4.35 -3.34
C THR A 25 6.14 -4.69 -3.91
N ALA A 26 6.57 -5.95 -3.83
CA ALA A 26 7.81 -6.42 -4.46
C ALA A 26 7.76 -6.28 -5.99
N ARG A 27 6.63 -6.63 -6.61
CA ARG A 27 6.44 -6.49 -8.06
C ARG A 27 6.43 -5.03 -8.54
N ALA A 28 6.08 -4.07 -7.68
CA ALA A 28 6.15 -2.64 -8.02
C ALA A 28 7.60 -2.18 -8.26
N PHE A 29 8.60 -2.78 -7.58
CA PHE A 29 10.02 -2.50 -7.85
C PHE A 29 10.46 -2.97 -9.23
N SER A 30 9.91 -4.07 -9.73
CA SER A 30 10.19 -4.57 -11.09
C SER A 30 9.60 -3.65 -12.17
N VAL A 31 8.60 -2.82 -11.85
CA VAL A 31 7.99 -1.87 -12.79
C VAL A 31 8.74 -0.54 -12.78
N HIS A 32 8.95 0.04 -11.60
CA HIS A 32 9.69 1.29 -11.46
C HIS A 32 10.22 1.44 -10.02
N PRO A 33 11.49 1.87 -9.82
CA PRO A 33 12.08 1.99 -8.48
C PRO A 33 11.34 2.98 -7.58
N GLU A 34 10.82 4.09 -8.13
CA GLU A 34 9.99 5.03 -7.37
C GLU A 34 8.65 4.39 -6.97
N ALA A 35 8.00 3.65 -7.88
CA ALA A 35 6.74 2.99 -7.55
C ALA A 35 6.95 1.95 -6.44
N GLY A 36 8.03 1.18 -6.48
CA GLY A 36 8.41 0.26 -5.40
C GLY A 36 8.61 0.96 -4.05
N ARG A 37 9.38 2.07 -4.00
CA ARG A 37 9.60 2.84 -2.76
C ARG A 37 8.28 3.29 -2.11
N TYR A 38 7.39 3.89 -2.90
CA TYR A 38 6.12 4.35 -2.38
C TYR A 38 5.14 3.21 -2.09
N ALA A 39 5.23 2.08 -2.79
CA ALA A 39 4.47 0.88 -2.46
C ALA A 39 4.88 0.31 -1.09
N SER A 40 6.17 0.26 -0.78
CA SER A 40 6.65 -0.17 0.54
C SER A 40 6.15 0.75 1.66
N LEU A 41 6.13 2.06 1.42
CA LEU A 41 5.54 3.04 2.36
C LEU A 41 4.04 2.80 2.57
N GLY A 42 3.28 2.63 1.49
CA GLY A 42 1.85 2.35 1.55
C GLY A 42 1.53 1.08 2.34
N MET A 43 2.27 0.00 2.08
CA MET A 43 2.11 -1.28 2.78
C MET A 43 2.44 -1.17 4.27
N GLY A 44 3.52 -0.48 4.63
CA GLY A 44 3.90 -0.27 6.03
C GLY A 44 2.82 0.50 6.80
N LEU A 45 2.30 1.57 6.21
CA LEU A 45 1.20 2.34 6.81
C LEU A 45 -0.09 1.53 6.94
N HIS A 46 -0.42 0.72 5.94
CA HIS A 46 -1.57 -0.18 6.00
C HIS A 46 -1.45 -1.18 7.16
N GLY A 47 -0.26 -1.76 7.36
CA GLY A 47 0.03 -2.67 8.47
C GLY A 47 -0.10 -1.99 9.84
N ILE A 48 0.46 -0.78 9.99
CA ILE A 48 0.33 0.02 11.23
C ILE A 48 -1.15 0.32 11.51
N PHE A 49 -1.90 0.72 10.48
CA PHE A 49 -3.31 1.02 10.61
C PHE A 49 -4.11 -0.20 11.06
N GLY A 50 -3.86 -1.37 10.46
CA GLY A 50 -4.45 -2.63 10.91
C GLY A 50 -4.09 -2.97 12.36
N ALA A 51 -2.83 -2.81 12.75
CA ALA A 51 -2.37 -3.10 14.11
C ALA A 51 -3.03 -2.21 15.18
N LEU A 52 -3.38 -0.96 14.84
CA LEU A 52 -4.09 -0.05 15.73
C LEU A 52 -5.61 -0.28 15.72
N LEU A 53 -6.19 -0.53 14.54
CA LEU A 53 -7.64 -0.71 14.39
C LEU A 53 -8.13 -2.05 14.93
N ILE A 54 -7.40 -3.15 14.71
CA ILE A 54 -7.86 -4.49 15.09
C ILE A 54 -8.18 -4.54 16.60
N PRO A 55 -7.29 -4.12 17.52
CA PRO A 55 -7.58 -4.10 18.95
C PRO A 55 -8.71 -3.15 19.31
N TRP A 56 -8.79 -1.98 18.65
CA TRP A 56 -9.82 -0.98 18.92
C TRP A 56 -11.21 -1.47 18.53
N VAL A 57 -11.33 -2.06 17.33
CA VAL A 57 -12.57 -2.66 16.84
C VAL A 57 -12.97 -3.83 17.74
N PHE A 58 -12.04 -4.76 18.04
CA PHE A 58 -12.35 -5.88 18.93
C PHE A 58 -12.79 -5.40 20.32
N GLY A 59 -12.09 -4.43 20.91
CA GLY A 59 -12.43 -3.87 22.21
C GLY A 59 -13.78 -3.16 22.25
N PHE A 60 -14.27 -2.62 21.12
CA PHE A 60 -15.60 -1.98 21.04
C PHE A 60 -16.74 -3.01 20.92
N PHE A 61 -16.47 -4.19 20.37
CA PHE A 61 -17.43 -5.28 20.20
C PHE A 61 -17.38 -6.33 21.33
N SER A 62 -16.51 -6.15 22.33
CA SER A 62 -16.32 -7.06 23.48
C SER A 62 -17.12 -6.62 24.70
#